data_AF-A0A661L5X4-F1
#
_entry.id   AF-A0A661L5X4-F1
#
_cell.length_a   1.000
_cell.length_b   1.000
_cell.length_c   1.000
_cell.angle_alpha   90.00
_cell.angle_beta   90.00
_cell.angle_gamma   90.00
#
_symmetry.space_group_name_H-M   'P 1'
#
loop_
_entity.id
_entity.type
_entity.pdbx_description
1 polymer ?
#
loop_
_entity_poly.entity_id
_entity_poly.type
_entity_poly.pdbx_seq_one_letter_code
_entity_poly.pdbx_strand_id
1 'polypeptide(L)'
;SIEDLINTRYTNPAWIFSHKHPRSKMGMGEFKTPGGLLEIYLSLAGNTIEHIILTGDFFSTTKDINLLESSLKWSSAKREKIEERLSEVWREDMIYGVNVSTLTEAIVKAKENLVNI
;
A
#
# COMPACT_ATOMS: atom_id res chain seq x y z
N SER A 1 -17.85 -18.12 15.72
CA SER A 1 -19.08 -17.54 16.28
C SER A 1 -18.97 -16.04 16.42
N ILE A 2 -20.06 -15.36 16.78
CA ILE A 2 -20.03 -13.91 17.04
C ILE A 2 -19.01 -13.60 18.16
N GLU A 3 -18.91 -14.45 19.19
CA GLU A 3 -17.91 -14.28 20.26
C GLU A 3 -16.46 -14.33 19.74
N ASP A 4 -16.16 -15.16 18.74
CA ASP A 4 -14.81 -15.24 18.17
C ASP A 4 -14.44 -13.94 17.44
N LEU A 5 -15.38 -13.35 16.70
CA LEU A 5 -15.14 -12.08 15.99
C LEU A 5 -14.96 -10.92 16.98
N ILE A 6 -15.75 -10.92 18.06
CA ILE A 6 -15.60 -9.94 19.15
C ILE A 6 -14.17 -10.03 19.69
N ASN A 7 -13.74 -11.21 20.13
CA ASN A 7 -12.46 -11.38 20.81
C ASN A 7 -11.23 -11.24 19.90
N THR A 8 -11.33 -11.70 18.65
CA THR A 8 -10.15 -11.73 17.75
C THR A 8 -9.98 -10.47 16.92
N ARG A 9 -11.06 -9.72 16.65
CA ARG A 9 -11.03 -8.51 15.81
C ARG A 9 -11.56 -7.29 16.53
N TYR A 10 -12.84 -7.27 16.89
CA TYR A 10 -13.51 -6.03 17.28
C TYR A 10 -13.11 -5.47 18.64
N THR A 11 -12.62 -6.31 19.56
CA THR A 11 -12.08 -5.86 20.85
C THR A 11 -10.57 -6.02 20.97
N ASN A 12 -9.91 -6.62 19.97
CA ASN A 12 -8.48 -6.89 19.99
C ASN A 12 -7.69 -5.61 19.68
N PRO A 13 -6.93 -5.04 20.64
CA PRO A 13 -6.16 -3.83 20.41
C PRO A 13 -5.10 -3.99 19.32
N ALA A 14 -4.53 -5.19 19.16
CA ALA A 14 -3.56 -5.46 18.09
C ALA A 14 -4.21 -5.40 16.70
N TRP A 15 -5.52 -5.69 16.59
CA TRP A 15 -6.28 -5.55 15.35
C TRP A 15 -6.74 -4.09 15.14
N ILE A 16 -7.30 -3.46 16.18
CA ILE A 16 -7.78 -2.07 16.16
C ILE A 16 -6.62 -1.09 15.84
N PHE A 17 -5.50 -1.24 16.53
CA PHE A 17 -4.28 -0.43 16.36
C PHE A 17 -3.26 -1.08 15.42
N SER A 18 -3.67 -2.08 14.61
CA SER A 18 -2.83 -2.58 13.52
C SER A 18 -2.49 -1.50 12.48
N HIS A 19 -3.09 -0.31 12.61
CA HIS A 19 -2.72 0.91 11.90
C HIS A 19 -1.21 0.99 11.79
N LYS A 20 -0.77 0.73 10.56
CA LYS A 20 0.60 0.63 10.12
C LYS A 20 1.21 2.03 10.09
N HIS A 21 1.27 2.73 11.22
CA HIS A 21 2.10 3.94 11.29
C HIS A 21 3.55 3.50 11.25
N PRO A 22 4.31 3.92 10.22
CA PRO A 22 5.70 3.50 10.11
C PRO A 22 6.51 4.06 11.27
N ARG A 23 7.35 3.21 11.88
CA ARG A 23 8.27 3.63 12.95
C ARG A 23 9.51 4.36 12.42
N SER A 24 9.69 4.46 11.10
CA SER A 24 10.85 5.07 10.44
C SER A 24 10.44 6.23 9.52
N LYS A 25 11.42 7.05 9.09
CA LYS A 25 11.21 8.08 8.06
C LYS A 25 10.64 7.43 6.78
N MET A 26 9.37 7.70 6.49
CA MET A 26 8.69 7.24 5.28
C MET A 26 8.24 8.43 4.44
N GLY A 27 8.27 8.24 3.13
CA GLY A 27 7.58 9.11 2.19
C GLY A 27 6.09 8.83 2.26
N MET A 28 5.29 9.88 2.22
CA MET A 28 3.84 9.80 2.21
C MET A 28 3.31 10.38 0.91
N GLY A 29 2.42 9.64 0.25
CA GLY A 29 1.67 10.13 -0.89
C GLY A 29 0.18 9.88 -0.68
N GLU A 30 -0.61 10.93 -0.82
CA GLU A 30 -2.07 10.85 -0.83
C GLU A 30 -2.57 10.99 -2.27
N PHE A 31 -3.45 10.08 -2.68
CA PHE A 31 -3.95 10.04 -4.05
C PHE A 31 -5.45 9.78 -4.07
N LYS A 32 -6.23 10.72 -4.61
CA LYS A 32 -7.67 10.53 -4.80
C LYS A 32 -7.91 9.68 -6.05
N THR A 33 -8.60 8.56 -5.85
CA THR A 33 -9.04 7.66 -6.92
C THR A 33 -10.57 7.67 -7.00
N PRO A 34 -11.18 7.22 -8.12
CA PRO A 34 -12.62 6.99 -8.19
C PRO A 34 -13.16 6.03 -7.12
N GLY A 35 -12.32 5.14 -6.58
CA GLY A 35 -12.70 4.17 -5.55
C GLY A 35 -12.38 4.59 -4.12
N GLY A 36 -11.87 5.80 -3.89
CA GLY A 36 -11.49 6.31 -2.57
C GLY A 36 -10.11 6.99 -2.56
N LEU A 37 -9.73 7.51 -1.40
CA LEU A 37 -8.38 7.96 -1.06
C LEU A 37 -7.46 6.76 -0.90
N LEU A 38 -6.33 6.82 -1.61
CA LEU A 38 -5.21 5.91 -1.46
C LEU A 38 -4.05 6.67 -0.81
N GLU A 39 -3.66 6.21 0.37
CA GLU A 39 -2.51 6.66 1.13
C GLU A 39 -1.39 5.63 1.02
N ILE A 40 -0.22 6.09 0.60
CA ILE A 40 0.95 5.23 0.41
C ILE A 40 2.05 5.74 1.32
N TYR A 41 2.54 4.83 2.16
CA TYR A 41 3.74 5.05 2.96
C TYR A 41 4.84 4.14 2.45
N LEU A 42 6.03 4.67 2.20
CA LEU A 42 7.17 3.85 1.78
C LEU A 42 8.50 4.31 2.36
N SER A 43 9.40 3.37 2.62
CA SER A 43 10.81 3.63 2.93
C SER A 43 11.71 3.03 1.86
N LEU A 44 12.83 3.70 1.60
CA LEU A 44 13.82 3.26 0.64
C LEU A 44 15.16 2.94 1.31
N ALA A 45 15.77 1.84 0.88
CA ALA A 45 17.19 1.57 1.07
C ALA A 45 17.91 1.88 -0.25
N GLY A 46 18.38 3.12 -0.40
CA GLY A 46 18.88 3.63 -1.68
C GLY A 46 17.76 3.75 -2.72
N ASN A 47 17.82 2.94 -3.78
CA ASN A 47 16.79 2.91 -4.83
C ASN A 47 15.91 1.64 -4.76
N THR A 48 15.89 0.98 -3.60
CA THR A 48 15.13 -0.25 -3.34
C THR A 48 14.03 0.04 -2.32
N ILE A 49 12.82 -0.44 -2.58
CA ILE A 49 11.68 -0.35 -1.66
C ILE A 49 11.92 -1.33 -0.51
N GLU A 50 12.21 -0.81 0.67
CA GLU A 50 12.43 -1.64 1.87
C GLU A 50 11.10 -2.00 2.53
N HIS A 51 10.22 -1.01 2.65
CA HIS A 51 8.86 -1.15 3.16
C HIS A 51 7.89 -0.31 2.33
N ILE A 52 6.70 -0.85 2.10
CA ILE A 52 5.57 -0.12 1.50
C ILE A 52 4.30 -0.55 2.21
N ILE A 53 3.41 0.43 2.42
CA ILE A 53 2.12 0.26 3.05
C ILE A 53 1.09 0.98 2.19
N LEU A 54 0.05 0.26 1.80
CA LEU A 54 -1.11 0.81 1.09
C LEU A 54 -2.29 0.86 2.07
N THR A 55 -2.84 2.04 2.28
CA THR A 55 -3.97 2.28 3.20
C THR A 55 -4.87 3.38 2.67
N GLY A 56 -6.01 3.63 3.32
CA GLY A 56 -6.99 4.64 2.93
C GLY A 56 -8.41 4.10 2.95
N ASP A 57 -9.35 4.83 2.36
CA ASP A 57 -10.78 4.50 2.32
C ASP A 57 -11.23 3.91 0.97
N PHE A 58 -10.41 3.01 0.41
CA PHE A 58 -10.73 2.27 -0.80
C PHE A 58 -11.34 0.88 -0.51
N PHE A 59 -12.00 0.31 -1.52
CA PHE A 59 -12.48 -1.08 -1.47
C PHE A 59 -11.45 -2.05 -2.07
N SER A 60 -10.97 -2.99 -1.24
CA SER A 60 -10.07 -4.09 -1.62
C SER A 60 -10.14 -5.21 -0.58
N THR A 61 -9.53 -6.36 -0.87
CA THR A 61 -9.32 -7.41 0.11
C THR A 61 -7.95 -7.29 0.77
N THR A 62 -7.84 -7.67 2.05
CA THR A 62 -6.54 -7.74 2.74
C THR A 62 -5.54 -8.64 2.00
N LYS A 63 -6.02 -9.68 1.32
CA LYS A 63 -5.19 -10.60 0.53
C LYS A 63 -4.58 -9.88 -0.68
N ASP A 64 -5.36 -9.08 -1.38
CA ASP A 64 -4.89 -8.34 -2.55
C ASP A 64 -3.89 -7.26 -2.16
N ILE A 65 -4.18 -6.50 -1.10
CA ILE A 65 -3.24 -5.49 -0.58
C ILE A 65 -1.94 -6.13 -0.12
N ASN A 66 -1.98 -7.22 0.63
CA ASN A 66 -0.76 -7.91 1.06
C ASN A 66 0.05 -8.47 -0.13
N LEU A 67 -0.62 -8.94 -1.19
CA LEU A 67 0.05 -9.41 -2.39
C LEU A 67 0.77 -8.26 -3.12
N LEU A 68 0.12 -7.11 -3.26
CA LEU A 68 0.70 -5.91 -3.87
C LEU A 68 1.88 -5.36 -3.05
N GLU A 69 1.72 -5.26 -1.72
CA GLU A 69 2.79 -4.79 -0.83
C GLU A 69 4.00 -5.73 -0.87
N SER A 70 3.76 -7.06 -0.85
CA SER A 70 4.85 -8.05 -0.85
C SER A 70 5.55 -8.18 -2.20
N SER A 71 4.86 -7.99 -3.33
CA SER A 71 5.49 -8.01 -4.67
C SER A 71 6.42 -6.81 -4.90
N LEU A 72 6.11 -5.67 -4.27
CA LEU A 72 6.91 -4.46 -4.35
C LEU A 72 8.06 -4.43 -3.36
N LYS A 73 7.98 -5.15 -2.25
CA LYS A 73 9.05 -5.22 -1.25
C LYS A 73 10.33 -5.77 -1.88
N TRP A 74 11.46 -5.12 -1.59
CA TRP A 74 12.78 -5.42 -2.15
C TRP A 74 12.92 -5.21 -3.66
N SER A 75 11.95 -4.56 -4.30
CA SER A 75 12.02 -4.19 -5.70
C SER A 75 12.62 -2.78 -5.90
N SER A 76 13.05 -2.47 -7.11
CA SER A 76 13.56 -1.14 -7.43
C SER A 76 12.44 -0.10 -7.46
N ALA A 77 12.67 1.07 -6.86
CA ALA A 77 11.75 2.21 -6.84
C ALA A 77 11.71 3.02 -8.16
N LYS A 78 12.20 2.44 -9.26
CA LYS A 78 12.07 3.00 -10.61
C LYS A 78 10.66 2.74 -11.13
N ARG A 79 10.08 3.71 -11.84
CA ARG A 79 8.71 3.64 -12.35
C ARG A 79 8.46 2.35 -13.13
N GLU A 80 9.37 2.03 -14.05
CA GLU A 80 9.25 0.87 -14.95
C GLU A 80 9.26 -0.44 -14.16
N LYS A 81 10.07 -0.53 -13.10
CA LYS A 81 10.15 -1.71 -12.24
C LYS A 81 8.96 -1.86 -11.31
N ILE A 82 8.39 -0.76 -10.83
CA ILE A 82 7.14 -0.77 -10.06
C ILE A 82 6.00 -1.28 -10.96
N GLU A 83 5.87 -0.72 -12.16
CA GLU A 83 4.83 -1.09 -13.11
C GLU A 83 4.93 -2.56 -13.55
N GLU A 84 6.15 -3.04 -13.83
CA GLU A 84 6.44 -4.45 -14.13
C GLU A 84 5.97 -5.36 -12.99
N ARG A 85 6.37 -5.08 -11.74
CA ARG A 85 6.01 -5.90 -10.57
C ARG A 85 4.52 -5.89 -10.27
N LEU A 86 3.87 -4.74 -10.43
CA LEU A 86 2.42 -4.65 -10.28
C LEU A 86 1.72 -5.49 -11.35
N SER A 87 2.15 -5.37 -12.61
CA SER A 87 1.56 -6.10 -13.74
C SER A 87 1.66 -7.61 -13.60
N GLU A 88 2.74 -8.13 -13.01
CA GLU A 88 2.93 -9.58 -12.76
C GLU A 88 1.87 -10.19 -11.83
N VAL A 89 1.39 -9.42 -10.86
CA VAL A 89 0.46 -9.92 -9.82
C VAL A 89 -0.95 -9.38 -9.95
N TRP A 90 -1.15 -8.41 -10.86
CA TRP A 90 -2.41 -7.69 -11.01
C TRP A 90 -3.53 -8.62 -11.46
N ARG A 91 -4.72 -8.39 -10.89
CA ARG A 91 -5.99 -8.97 -11.31
C ARG A 91 -6.99 -7.82 -11.39
N GLU A 92 -8.00 -7.99 -12.23
CA GLU A 92 -9.12 -7.03 -12.28
C GLU A 92 -9.71 -6.85 -10.88
N ASP A 93 -10.08 -5.60 -10.58
CA ASP A 93 -10.74 -5.19 -9.34
C ASP A 93 -10.01 -5.50 -8.03
N MET A 94 -8.67 -5.68 -8.06
CA MET A 94 -7.87 -5.78 -6.83
C MET A 94 -8.04 -4.55 -5.93
N ILE A 95 -8.14 -3.36 -6.51
CA ILE A 95 -8.55 -2.13 -5.82
C ILE A 95 -9.60 -1.47 -6.72
N TYR A 96 -10.80 -1.28 -6.19
CA TYR A 96 -11.91 -0.73 -6.96
C TYR A 96 -11.55 0.65 -7.55
N GLY A 97 -11.79 0.85 -8.84
CA GLY A 97 -11.54 2.13 -9.51
C GLY A 97 -10.06 2.51 -9.68
N VAL A 98 -9.13 1.57 -9.46
CA VAL A 98 -7.69 1.77 -9.63
C VAL A 98 -7.15 0.75 -10.62
N ASN A 99 -6.26 1.18 -11.51
CA ASN A 99 -5.51 0.31 -12.41
C ASN A 99 -4.00 0.36 -12.08
N VAL A 100 -3.22 -0.51 -12.73
CA VAL A 100 -1.76 -0.59 -12.54
C VAL A 100 -1.06 0.75 -12.75
N SER A 101 -1.47 1.50 -13.78
CA SER A 101 -0.86 2.79 -14.11
C SER A 101 -1.13 3.83 -13.02
N THR A 102 -2.38 3.93 -12.55
CA THR A 102 -2.78 4.82 -11.45
C THR A 102 -2.04 4.49 -10.15
N LEU A 103 -1.92 3.21 -9.81
CA LEU A 103 -1.18 2.79 -8.61
C LEU A 103 0.32 3.08 -8.74
N THR A 104 0.92 2.84 -9.91
CA THR A 104 2.30 3.19 -10.21
C THR A 104 2.55 4.68 -9.99
N GLU A 105 1.67 5.54 -10.50
CA GLU A 105 1.77 6.98 -10.32
C GLU A 105 1.67 7.42 -8.86
N ALA A 106 0.74 6.82 -8.11
CA ALA A 106 0.60 7.11 -6.69
C ALA A 106 1.88 6.76 -5.92
N ILE A 107 2.50 5.60 -6.20
CA ILE A 107 3.75 5.18 -5.56
C ILE A 107 4.91 6.11 -5.93
N VAL A 108 5.01 6.51 -7.21
CA VAL A 108 6.05 7.43 -7.67
C VAL A 108 5.91 8.80 -7.00
N LYS A 109 4.69 9.33 -6.85
CA LYS A 109 4.44 10.58 -6.12
C LYS A 109 4.82 10.46 -4.64
N ALA A 110 4.44 9.36 -3.98
CA ALA A 110 4.83 9.11 -2.59
C ALA A 110 6.36 9.08 -2.43
N LYS A 111 7.07 8.53 -3.41
CA LYS A 111 8.54 8.53 -3.46
C LYS A 111 9.12 9.94 -3.63
N GLU A 112 8.56 10.75 -4.53
CA GLU A 112 9.02 12.13 -4.73
C GLU A 112 8.88 12.97 -3.46
N ASN A 113 7.79 12.77 -2.72
CA ASN A 113 7.59 13.41 -1.43
C ASN A 113 8.60 12.99 -0.35
N LEU A 114 9.22 11.80 -0.45
CA LEU A 114 10.30 11.39 0.45
C LEU A 114 11.58 12.22 0.25
N VAL A 115 11.89 12.57 -1.00
CA VAL A 115 13.14 13.28 -1.36
C VAL A 115 13.09 14.76 -0.97
N ASN A 116 11.89 15.30 -0.78
CA ASN A 116 11.65 16.70 -0.41
C ASN A 116 11.62 16.96 1.11
N ILE A 117 11.92 15.95 1.94
CA ILE A 117 11.97 16.00 3.42
C ILE A 117 13.41 15.87 3.91
#